data_AF-A0A9W6EQM4-F1
#
_entry.id   AF-A0A9W6EQM4-F1
#
_cell.length_a   1.000
_cell.length_b   1.000
_cell.length_c   1.000
_cell.angle_alpha   90.00
_cell.angle_beta   90.00
_cell.angle_gamma   90.00
#
_symmetry.space_group_name_H-M   'P 1'
#
loop_
_entity.id
_entity.type
_entity.pdbx_description
1 polymer ?
#
loop_
_entity_poly.entity_id
_entity_poly.type
_entity_poly.pdbx_seq_one_letter_code
_entity_poly.pdbx_strand_id
1 'polypeptide(L)' 'MTIKDMKKILLNYVAYDIPVIGLIVSLLAIFFFVFIKGGNLLSVRLYLFLPLIVSDAIAMPFWIFNLIKN' A
#
# COMPACT_ATOMS: atom_id res chain seq x y z
N MET A 1 -15.92 -8.29 -21.97
CA MET A 1 -14.58 -8.13 -21.35
C MET A 1 -13.91 -9.49 -21.32
N THR A 2 -12.70 -9.64 -21.88
CA THR A 2 -12.06 -10.96 -21.93
C THR A 2 -11.36 -11.29 -20.61
N ILE A 3 -11.13 -12.59 -20.35
CA ILE A 3 -10.38 -13.05 -19.17
C ILE A 3 -8.96 -12.43 -19.12
N LYS A 4 -8.35 -12.21 -20.29
CA LYS A 4 -7.03 -11.57 -20.40
C LYS A 4 -7.07 -10.10 -19.96
N ASP A 5 -8.12 -9.36 -20.34
CA ASP A 5 -8.29 -7.96 -19.96
C ASP A 5 -8.56 -7.82 -18.45
N MET A 6 -9.40 -8.70 -17.88
CA MET A 6 -9.66 -8.72 -16.43
C MET A 6 -8.39 -8.98 -15.63
N LYS A 7 -7.56 -9.95 -16.07
CA LYS A 7 -6.28 -10.24 -15.42
C LYS A 7 -5.34 -9.03 -15.47
N LYS A 8 -5.27 -8.32 -16.61
CA LYS A 8 -4.41 -7.14 -16.77
C LYS A 8 -4.84 -6.00 -15.83
N ILE A 9 -6.14 -5.76 -15.70
CA ILE A 9 -6.67 -4.73 -14.80
C ILE A 9 -6.39 -5.11 -13.33
N LEU A 10 -6.61 -6.37 -12.95
CA LEU A 10 -6.32 -6.83 -11.60
C LEU A 10 -4.83 -6.69 -11.25
N LEU A 11 -3.94 -7.06 -12.18
CA LEU A 11 -2.49 -6.88 -12.00
C LEU A 11 -2.13 -5.41 -11.79
N ASN A 12 -2.69 -4.50 -12.59
CA ASN A 12 -2.44 -3.07 -12.45
C ASN A 12 -3.00 -2.52 -11.13
N TYR A 13 -4.21 -2.92 -10.75
CA TYR A 13 -4.83 -2.50 -9.50
C TYR A 13 -3.98 -2.91 -8.29
N VAL A 14 -3.53 -4.16 -8.25
CA VAL A 14 -2.71 -4.67 -7.14
C VAL A 14 -1.31 -4.06 -7.14
N ALA A 15 -0.71 -3.85 -8.31
CA ALA A 15 0.64 -3.30 -8.42
C ALA A 15 0.71 -1.79 -8.15
N TYR A 16 -0.34 -1.01 -8.44
CA TYR A 16 -0.27 0.45 -8.37
C TYR A 16 -1.29 1.03 -7.39
N ASP A 17 -2.57 0.64 -7.48
CA ASP A 17 -3.62 1.27 -6.67
C ASP A 17 -3.50 0.87 -5.20
N ILE A 18 -3.19 -0.40 -4.89
CA ILE A 18 -3.04 -0.88 -3.50
C ILE A 18 -1.91 -0.15 -2.75
N PRO A 19 -0.67 -0.03 -3.27
CA PRO A 19 0.38 0.76 -2.64
C PRO A 19 0.02 2.24 -2.45
N VAL A 20 -0.62 2.84 -3.45
CA VAL A 20 -1.05 4.25 -3.37
C VAL A 20 -2.08 4.43 -2.26
N ILE A 21 -3.08 3.53 -2.16
CA ILE A 21 -4.06 3.55 -1.07
C ILE A 21 -3.39 3.33 0.28
N GLY A 22 -2.46 2.37 0.38
CA GLY A 22 -1.69 2.12 1.60
C GLY A 22 -0.91 3.35 2.07
N LEU A 23 -0.31 4.08 1.14
CA LEU A 23 0.41 5.32 1.41
C LEU A 23 -0.52 6.43 1.88
N ILE A 24 -1.68 6.61 1.24
CA ILE A 24 -2.70 7.58 1.66
C ILE A 24 -3.21 7.27 3.08
N VAL A 25 -3.54 6.01 3.35
CA VAL A 25 -4.02 5.57 4.67
C VAL A 25 -2.95 5.78 5.74
N SER A 26 -1.69 5.45 5.45
CA SER A 26 -0.57 5.73 6.36
C SER A 26 -0.38 7.22 6.63
N LEU A 27 -0.45 8.09 5.61
CA LEU A 27 -0.35 9.55 5.80
C LEU A 27 -1.50 10.10 6.66
N LEU A 28 -2.73 9.67 6.39
CA LEU A 28 -3.90 10.07 7.20
C LEU A 28 -3.78 9.60 8.64
N ALA A 29 -3.30 8.37 8.84
CA ALA A 29 -3.07 7.83 10.17
C ALA A 29 -1.98 8.64 10.90
N ILE A 30 -0.87 8.97 10.22
CA ILE A 30 0.19 9.82 10.79
C ILE A 30 -0.38 11.17 11.19
N PHE A 31 -1.16 11.80 10.31
CA PHE A 31 -1.76 13.08 10.57
C PHE A 31 -2.67 13.04 11.81
N PHE A 32 -3.56 12.04 11.88
CA PHE A 32 -4.47 11.87 13.01
C PHE A 32 -3.72 11.62 14.33
N PHE A 33 -2.76 10.69 14.36
CA PHE A 33 -2.10 10.31 15.60
C PHE A 33 -1.09 11.35 16.10
N VAL A 34 -0.39 12.03 15.19
CA VAL A 34 0.60 13.07 15.54
C VAL A 34 -0.09 14.37 15.93
N PHE A 35 -1.02 14.87 15.11
CA PHE A 35 -1.58 16.21 15.31
C PHE A 35 -2.84 16.22 16.20
N ILE A 36 -3.70 15.19 16.12
CA ILE A 36 -4.98 15.19 16.85
C ILE A 36 -4.81 14.52 18.22
N LYS A 37 -4.14 13.37 18.28
CA LYS A 37 -3.98 12.61 19.53
C LYS A 37 -2.75 13.00 20.36
N GLY A 38 -1.78 13.73 19.80
CA GLY A 38 -0.53 14.07 20.48
C GLY A 38 0.28 12.85 20.95
N GLY A 39 0.05 11.69 20.33
CA GLY A 39 0.59 10.41 20.78
C GLY A 39 2.08 10.29 20.45
N ASN A 40 2.95 10.62 21.40
CA ASN A 40 4.41 10.55 21.21
C ASN A 40 5.00 9.16 21.49
N LEU A 41 4.16 8.14 21.68
CA LEU A 41 4.58 6.77 21.94
C LEU A 41 5.20 6.15 20.68
N LEU A 42 6.42 5.64 20.82
CA LEU A 42 7.18 4.97 19.77
C LEU A 42 6.38 3.82 19.11
N SER A 43 5.58 3.11 19.90
CA SER A 43 4.70 2.03 19.41
C SER A 43 3.67 2.53 18.39
N VAL A 44 3.04 3.69 18.64
CA VAL A 44 2.08 4.30 17.71
C VAL A 44 2.77 4.61 16.39
N ARG A 45 4.00 5.13 16.42
CA ARG A 45 4.78 5.42 15.21
C ARG A 45 5.04 4.17 14.37
N LEU A 46 5.32 3.02 14.98
CA LEU A 46 5.54 1.77 14.26
C LEU A 46 4.24 1.24 13.62
N TYR A 47 3.10 1.33 14.31
CA TYR A 47 1.80 0.91 13.77
C TYR A 47 1.33 1.77 12.59
N LEU A 48 1.79 3.02 12.49
CA LEU A 48 1.44 3.93 11.38
C LEU A 48 2.02 3.52 10.03
N PHE A 49 3.14 2.79 10.04
CA PHE A 49 3.76 2.26 8.81
C PHE A 49 3.19 0.91 8.39
N LEU A 50 2.35 0.28 9.23
CA LEU A 50 1.80 -1.04 8.97
C LEU A 50 0.93 -1.08 7.69
N PRO A 51 0.05 -0.09 7.40
CA PRO A 51 -0.69 -0.05 6.13
C PRO A 51 0.22 -0.02 4.92
N LEU A 52 1.29 0.79 4.97
CA LEU A 52 2.29 0.91 3.91
C LEU A 52 3.03 -0.41 3.69
N ILE A 53 3.57 -1.01 4.76
CA ILE A 53 4.29 -2.30 4.69
C ILE A 53 3.39 -3.41 4.15
N VAL A 54 2.14 -3.49 4.60
CA VAL A 54 1.19 -4.52 4.12
C VAL A 54 0.84 -4.29 2.65
N SER A 55 0.59 -3.04 2.25
CA SER A 55 0.28 -2.72 0.85
C SER A 55 1.46 -3.02 -0.08
N ASP A 56 2.68 -2.72 0.33
CA ASP A 56 3.90 -2.99 -0.43
C ASP A 56 4.19 -4.49 -0.50
N ALA A 57 4.01 -5.22 0.60
CA ALA A 57 4.18 -6.69 0.62
C ALA A 57 3.20 -7.39 -0.33
N ILE A 58 1.96 -6.88 -0.45
CA ILE A 58 0.96 -7.39 -1.40
C ILE A 58 1.36 -7.08 -2.84
N ALA A 59 1.90 -5.88 -3.12
CA ALA A 59 2.29 -5.47 -4.47
C ALA A 59 3.64 -6.05 -4.94
N MET A 60 4.54 -6.39 -4.01
CA MET A 60 5.91 -6.83 -4.29
C MET A 60 6.01 -8.04 -5.25
N PRO A 61 5.23 -9.13 -5.09
CA PRO A 61 5.24 -10.22 -6.05
C PRO A 61 4.86 -9.79 -7.47
N PHE A 62 3.99 -8.79 -7.59
CA PHE A 62 3.49 -8.28 -8.87
C PHE A 62 4.51 -7.38 -9.55
N TRP A 63 5.24 -6.57 -8.79
CA TRP A 63 6.38 -5.78 -9.30
C TRP A 63 7.50 -6.68 -9.81
N ILE A 64 7.86 -7.73 -9.05
CA ILE A 64 8.87 -8.71 -9.48
C ILE A 64 8.43 -9.40 -10.77
N PHE A 65 7.16 -9.83 -10.85
CA PHE A 65 6.63 -10.47 -12.05
C PHE A 65 6.59 -9.52 -13.25
N ASN A 66 6.33 -8.22 -13.04
CA ASN A 66 6.36 -7.20 -14.07
C ASN A 66 7.79 -6.88 -14.54
N LEU A 67 8.77 -6.86 -13.62
CA LEU A 67 10.20 -6.68 -13.91
C LEU A 67 10.78 -7.85 -14.72
N ILE A 68 10.36 -9.08 -14.45
CA ILE A 68 10.86 -10.27 -15.17
C ILE A 68 10.31 -10.36 -16.61
N LYS A 69 9.15 -9.73 -16.88
CA LYS A 69 8.47 -9.79 -18.18
C LYS A 69 8.85 -8.67 -19.16
N ASN A 70 9.41 -7.57 -18.66
CA ASN A 70 9.93 -6.47 -19.47
C ASN A 70 11.43 -6.66 -19.72
#